data_AF-A0A8B9NTG1-F1
#
_entry.id   AF-A0A8B9NTG1-F1
#
_cell.length_a   1.000
_cell.length_b   1.000
_cell.length_c   1.000
_cell.angle_alpha   90.00
_cell.angle_beta   90.00
_cell.angle_gamma   90.00
#
_symmetry.space_group_name_H-M   'P 1'
#
loop_
_entity.id
_entity.type
_entity.pdbx_description
1 polymer ?
#
loop_
_entity_poly.entity_id
_entity_poly.type
_entity_poly.pdbx_seq_one_letter_code
_entity_poly.pdbx_strand_id
1 'polypeptide(L)'
;MLEILNTLSKSSEPLQHAVIFLFNGAEENILQASHGFITQHEWAKSIRAFINLEAAGVGGKELVFQTGPENPWLVQAYVFAAEHPFASVVAQEIFQSGIIPADTDFRIYRDFGNVPGIDLAFIENGYIYHTKYDTSDRILTDSIQRAGDNILAVLKYLATSDKLAKSLEYRHGNVVFFDVFGLFVLAYPARVGTIMNCIIAAIALLYLSKNVLQPKTRAINNLKKFSTAFGLTLLSWISALVTVLIVAVFISLIGRSLSWYTHFYVSVSLYGTAATAKLILVHTLAKKFYYKPFIQALDKGNFGNLICQPSPTLSKCLKLKNLLRYYFVETYG
;
A
#
# COMPACT_ATOMS: atom_id res chain seq x y z
N MET A 1 -7.62 14.92 21.96
CA MET A 1 -8.97 14.77 22.56
C MET A 1 -9.45 16.01 23.31
N LEU A 2 -8.74 16.50 24.35
CA LEU A 2 -9.20 17.65 25.15
C LEU A 2 -9.49 18.91 24.32
N GLU A 3 -8.63 19.25 23.35
CA GLU A 3 -8.85 20.43 22.50
C GLU A 3 -10.09 20.29 21.60
N ILE A 4 -10.34 19.07 21.10
CA ILE A 4 -11.52 18.77 20.28
C ILE A 4 -12.80 18.90 21.13
N LEU A 5 -12.77 18.38 22.36
CA LEU A 5 -13.87 18.55 23.31
C LEU A 5 -14.13 20.03 23.61
N ASN A 6 -13.08 20.81 23.88
CA ASN A 6 -13.16 22.25 24.10
C ASN A 6 -13.78 22.97 22.89
N THR A 7 -13.31 22.65 21.68
CA THR A 7 -13.81 23.23 20.43
C THR A 7 -15.27 22.88 20.18
N LEU A 8 -15.67 21.61 20.33
CA LEU A 8 -17.06 21.20 20.15
C LEU A 8 -18.00 21.80 21.19
N SER A 9 -17.55 21.94 22.45
CA SER A 9 -18.37 22.51 23.53
C SER A 9 -18.72 23.99 23.30
N LYS A 10 -17.92 24.69 22.51
CA LYS A 10 -18.11 26.10 22.14
C LYS A 10 -18.80 26.28 20.78
N SER A 11 -19.00 25.19 20.04
CA SER A 11 -19.63 25.22 18.72
C SER A 11 -21.14 25.51 18.86
N SER A 12 -21.66 26.37 17.98
CA SER A 12 -23.10 26.58 17.85
C SER A 12 -23.78 25.56 16.92
N GLU A 13 -22.99 24.71 16.25
CA GLU A 13 -23.51 23.69 15.34
C GLU A 13 -24.18 22.55 16.11
N PRO A 14 -25.48 22.26 15.87
CA PRO A 14 -26.15 21.17 16.55
C PRO A 14 -25.63 19.83 16.03
N LEU A 15 -25.27 18.95 16.96
CA LEU A 15 -24.94 17.55 16.65
C LEU A 15 -26.22 16.71 16.63
N GLN A 16 -26.35 15.84 15.64
CA GLN A 16 -27.49 14.90 15.56
C GLN A 16 -27.26 13.67 16.43
N HIS A 17 -25.99 13.28 16.59
CA HIS A 17 -25.56 12.12 17.37
C HIS A 17 -24.67 12.57 18.52
N ALA A 18 -24.78 11.88 19.66
CA ALA A 18 -23.93 12.13 20.81
C ALA A 18 -22.48 11.73 20.53
N VAL A 19 -21.54 12.50 21.07
CA VAL A 19 -20.10 12.20 21.03
C VAL A 19 -19.65 11.83 22.44
N ILE A 20 -19.00 10.68 22.57
CA ILE A 20 -18.41 10.21 23.83
C ILE A 20 -16.89 10.32 23.71
N PHE A 21 -16.28 11.12 24.57
CA PHE A 21 -14.84 11.14 24.75
C PHE A 21 -14.47 10.16 25.86
N LEU A 22 -13.84 9.05 25.49
CA LEU A 22 -13.39 8.03 26.44
C LEU A 22 -11.91 8.25 26.75
N PHE A 23 -11.61 8.59 28.01
CA PHE A 23 -10.26 8.65 28.54
C PHE A 23 -10.03 7.39 29.37
N ASN A 24 -9.67 6.29 28.72
CA ASN A 24 -9.36 5.03 29.37
C ASN A 24 -7.84 4.86 29.54
N GLY A 25 -7.46 3.99 30.48
CA GLY A 25 -6.05 3.67 30.75
C GLY A 25 -5.80 2.17 30.69
N ALA A 26 -4.62 1.74 31.14
CA ALA A 26 -4.23 0.33 31.20
C ALA A 26 -4.28 -0.41 29.83
N GLU A 27 -4.07 0.33 28.73
CA GLU A 27 -3.76 -0.23 27.41
C GLU A 27 -2.48 -1.09 27.52
N GLU A 28 -1.42 -0.48 28.03
CA GLU A 28 -0.10 -1.05 28.33
C GLU A 28 -0.12 -2.34 29.18
N ASN A 29 -1.22 -2.56 29.91
CA ASN A 29 -1.46 -3.77 30.70
C ASN A 29 -2.59 -4.61 30.08
N ILE A 30 -2.54 -4.82 28.76
CA ILE A 30 -3.44 -5.67 27.99
C ILE A 30 -4.88 -5.10 27.95
N LEU A 31 -5.03 -3.85 27.54
CA LEU A 31 -6.30 -3.25 27.07
C LEU A 31 -7.48 -3.33 28.07
N GLN A 32 -7.19 -3.30 29.38
CA GLN A 32 -8.16 -3.69 30.39
C GLN A 32 -9.35 -2.73 30.47
N ALA A 33 -9.11 -1.42 30.38
CA ALA A 33 -10.17 -0.45 30.56
C ALA A 33 -11.09 -0.36 29.33
N SER A 34 -10.56 -0.45 28.11
CA SER A 34 -11.41 -0.53 26.91
C SER A 34 -12.23 -1.81 26.92
N HIS A 35 -11.65 -2.94 27.38
CA HIS A 35 -12.39 -4.20 27.52
C HIS A 35 -13.52 -4.06 28.55
N GLY A 36 -13.24 -3.46 29.71
CA GLY A 36 -14.28 -3.16 30.72
C GLY A 36 -15.39 -2.27 30.17
N PHE A 37 -15.04 -1.21 29.44
CA PHE A 37 -16.04 -0.33 28.82
C PHE A 37 -16.93 -1.08 27.83
N ILE A 38 -16.33 -1.79 26.86
CA ILE A 38 -17.09 -2.47 25.80
C ILE A 38 -17.96 -3.61 26.33
N THR A 39 -17.49 -4.35 27.34
CA THR A 39 -18.21 -5.54 27.82
C THR A 39 -19.21 -5.25 28.94
N GLN A 40 -19.03 -4.16 29.70
CA GLN A 40 -19.81 -3.93 30.93
C GLN A 40 -20.54 -2.59 30.96
N HIS A 41 -20.04 -1.54 30.29
CA HIS A 41 -20.62 -0.21 30.41
C HIS A 41 -21.92 -0.06 29.60
N GLU A 42 -22.94 0.56 30.18
CA GLU A 42 -24.27 0.67 29.54
C GLU A 42 -24.24 1.41 28.21
N TRP A 43 -23.39 2.44 28.11
CA TRP A 43 -23.22 3.22 26.88
C TRP A 43 -22.59 2.43 25.73
N ALA A 44 -21.87 1.33 25.97
CA ALA A 44 -21.25 0.53 24.91
C ALA A 44 -22.27 0.10 23.83
N LYS A 45 -23.51 -0.18 24.24
CA LYS A 45 -24.62 -0.56 23.35
C LYS A 45 -25.08 0.55 22.41
N SER A 46 -24.81 1.81 22.77
CA SER A 46 -25.16 2.99 21.96
C SER A 46 -24.10 3.34 20.92
N ILE A 47 -22.88 2.81 21.03
CA ILE A 47 -21.79 3.14 20.12
C ILE A 47 -22.11 2.60 18.71
N ARG A 48 -21.91 3.45 17.69
CA ARG A 48 -22.16 3.13 16.27
C ARG A 48 -20.90 3.18 15.42
N ALA A 49 -19.93 3.99 15.83
CA ALA A 49 -18.59 4.04 15.29
C ALA A 49 -17.62 4.57 16.37
N PHE A 50 -16.33 4.32 16.23
CA PHE A 50 -15.30 4.91 17.09
C PHE A 50 -14.07 5.37 16.28
N ILE A 51 -13.30 6.28 16.87
CA ILE A 51 -12.01 6.73 16.36
C ILE A 51 -11.02 6.48 17.50
N ASN A 52 -10.07 5.55 17.29
CA ASN A 52 -8.99 5.29 18.23
C ASN A 52 -7.78 6.15 17.89
N LEU A 53 -7.12 6.68 18.91
CA LEU A 53 -6.02 7.63 18.77
C LEU A 53 -4.79 7.08 19.48
N GLU A 54 -3.81 6.67 18.70
CA GLU A 54 -2.59 6.01 19.15
C GLU A 54 -1.35 6.78 18.76
N ALA A 55 -0.21 6.32 19.29
CA ALA A 55 1.09 6.80 18.90
C ALA A 55 2.12 5.69 19.09
N ALA A 56 2.82 5.33 18.02
CA ALA A 56 4.04 4.52 18.05
C ALA A 56 5.29 5.38 17.74
N GLY A 57 5.18 6.69 17.96
CA GLY A 57 6.17 7.72 17.64
C GLY A 57 5.70 9.09 18.14
N VAL A 58 6.51 10.13 17.96
CA VAL A 58 6.25 11.47 18.55
C VAL A 58 5.67 12.49 17.58
N GLY A 59 5.37 12.09 16.34
CA GLY A 59 4.71 12.96 15.39
C GLY A 59 4.69 12.41 13.97
N GLY A 60 4.92 13.32 13.02
CA GLY A 60 4.67 13.13 11.60
C GLY A 60 3.20 13.26 11.25
N LYS A 61 2.80 12.62 10.16
CA LYS A 61 1.39 12.48 9.77
C LYS A 61 0.79 11.31 10.52
N GLU A 62 -0.33 11.52 11.20
CA GLU A 62 -1.14 10.46 11.80
C GLU A 62 -1.64 9.53 10.69
N LEU A 63 -1.24 8.26 10.77
CA LEU A 63 -1.54 7.26 9.79
C LEU A 63 -2.79 6.50 10.19
N VAL A 64 -3.81 6.46 9.32
CA VAL A 64 -4.85 5.44 9.42
C VAL A 64 -4.26 4.10 9.03
N PHE A 65 -4.12 3.20 10.01
CA PHE A 65 -3.50 1.89 9.84
C PHE A 65 -4.45 0.73 10.16
N GLN A 66 -5.60 0.96 10.79
CA GLN A 66 -6.65 -0.07 10.88
C GLN A 66 -8.03 0.53 10.66
N THR A 67 -8.90 -0.26 10.04
CA THR A 67 -10.31 0.07 9.83
C THR A 67 -11.16 -1.19 9.99
N GLY A 68 -12.43 -1.01 10.34
CA GLY A 68 -13.42 -2.09 10.39
C GLY A 68 -13.98 -2.37 11.78
N PRO A 69 -14.76 -3.45 11.92
CA PRO A 69 -15.00 -4.48 10.91
C PRO A 69 -16.01 -4.03 9.84
N GLU A 70 -15.83 -4.46 8.58
CA GLU A 70 -16.79 -4.40 7.47
C GLU A 70 -17.49 -3.05 7.19
N ASN A 71 -16.88 -1.91 7.51
CA ASN A 71 -17.54 -0.60 7.44
C ASN A 71 -16.87 0.34 6.42
N PRO A 72 -17.13 0.13 5.12
CA PRO A 72 -16.51 0.90 4.04
C PRO A 72 -16.84 2.39 4.09
N TRP A 73 -18.03 2.72 4.59
CA TRP A 73 -18.51 4.08 4.68
C TRP A 73 -17.69 4.92 5.66
N LEU A 74 -17.11 4.31 6.70
CA LEU A 74 -16.34 5.03 7.70
C LEU A 74 -15.00 5.48 7.13
N VAL A 75 -14.35 4.62 6.34
CA VAL A 75 -13.15 4.98 5.57
C VAL A 75 -13.46 6.09 4.56
N GLN A 76 -14.60 6.00 3.87
CA GLN A 76 -15.04 7.06 2.96
C GLN A 76 -15.34 8.37 3.68
N ALA A 77 -15.93 8.31 4.88
CA ALA A 77 -16.15 9.48 5.73
C ALA A 77 -14.83 10.15 6.11
N TYR A 78 -13.81 9.36 6.49
CA TYR A 78 -12.47 9.88 6.74
C TYR A 78 -11.86 10.53 5.50
N VAL A 79 -11.84 9.84 4.36
CA VAL A 79 -11.27 10.37 3.12
C VAL A 79 -11.98 11.65 2.65
N PHE A 80 -13.28 11.76 2.89
CA PHE A 80 -14.08 12.92 2.50
C PHE A 80 -13.92 14.10 3.45
N ALA A 81 -13.90 13.84 4.76
CA ALA A 81 -14.01 14.90 5.78
C ALA A 81 -12.64 15.33 6.36
N ALA A 82 -11.63 14.45 6.39
CA ALA A 82 -10.31 14.83 6.89
C ALA A 82 -9.70 15.91 5.98
N GLU A 83 -9.17 16.97 6.57
CA GLU A 83 -8.53 18.08 5.83
C GLU A 83 -7.22 17.63 5.17
N HIS A 84 -6.56 16.65 5.76
CA HIS A 84 -5.28 16.13 5.36
C HIS A 84 -5.21 14.60 5.50
N PRO A 85 -5.99 13.83 4.71
CA PRO A 85 -6.10 12.39 4.90
C PRO A 85 -4.74 11.69 4.67
N PHE A 86 -4.43 10.69 5.51
CA PHE A 86 -3.25 9.84 5.34
C PHE A 86 -3.53 8.42 5.83
N ALA A 87 -3.44 7.43 4.94
CA ALA A 87 -3.90 6.07 5.21
C ALA A 87 -3.09 5.02 4.43
N SER A 88 -2.97 3.81 4.98
CA SER A 88 -2.21 2.71 4.33
C SER A 88 -2.83 1.34 4.57
N VAL A 89 -3.34 0.71 3.51
CA VAL A 89 -3.76 -0.71 3.53
C VAL A 89 -2.59 -1.65 3.84
N VAL A 90 -1.36 -1.30 3.44
CA VAL A 90 -0.19 -2.14 3.75
C VAL A 90 0.08 -2.15 5.25
N ALA A 91 -0.05 -1.00 5.91
CA ALA A 91 0.07 -0.93 7.37
C ALA A 91 -1.03 -1.77 8.05
N GLN A 92 -2.26 -1.72 7.51
CA GLN A 92 -3.36 -2.56 7.99
C GLN A 92 -3.08 -4.05 7.87
N GLU A 93 -2.62 -4.51 6.70
CA GLU A 93 -2.32 -5.92 6.47
C GLU A 93 -1.18 -6.41 7.38
N ILE A 94 -0.12 -5.62 7.52
CA ILE A 94 1.00 -5.95 8.40
C ILE A 94 0.53 -6.04 9.86
N PHE A 95 -0.21 -5.05 10.35
CA PHE A 95 -0.66 -5.04 11.74
C PHE A 95 -1.65 -6.19 12.01
N GLN A 96 -2.64 -6.38 11.13
CA GLN A 96 -3.62 -7.46 11.27
C GLN A 96 -3.04 -8.86 11.05
N SER A 97 -1.88 -8.99 10.39
CA SER A 97 -1.20 -10.29 10.25
C SER A 97 -0.63 -10.82 11.57
N GLY A 98 -0.48 -9.97 12.59
CA GLY A 98 0.13 -10.32 13.87
C GLY A 98 1.65 -10.45 13.82
N ILE A 99 2.30 -10.06 12.71
CA ILE A 99 3.77 -10.05 12.61
C ILE A 99 4.40 -8.98 13.51
N ILE A 100 3.66 -7.88 13.75
CA ILE A 100 4.01 -6.87 14.74
C ILE A 100 3.36 -7.31 16.05
N PRO A 101 4.14 -7.53 17.13
CA PRO A 101 3.60 -7.89 18.44
C PRO A 101 3.07 -6.65 19.17
N ALA A 102 2.10 -5.97 18.56
CA ALA A 102 1.46 -4.79 19.09
C ALA A 102 -0.05 -4.94 18.96
N ASP A 103 -0.77 -4.21 19.80
CA ASP A 103 -2.21 -4.22 19.89
C ASP A 103 -2.67 -2.83 20.30
N THR A 104 -3.96 -2.56 20.14
CA THR A 104 -4.55 -1.26 20.50
C THR A 104 -5.97 -1.48 20.99
N ASP A 105 -6.54 -0.45 21.60
CA ASP A 105 -7.95 -0.48 22.00
C ASP A 105 -8.89 -0.77 20.83
N PHE A 106 -8.49 -0.47 19.58
CA PHE A 106 -9.24 -0.81 18.37
C PHE A 106 -9.65 -2.29 18.33
N ARG A 107 -8.74 -3.21 18.71
CA ARG A 107 -9.04 -4.64 18.72
C ARG A 107 -10.20 -4.96 19.65
N ILE A 108 -10.25 -4.34 20.83
CA ILE A 108 -11.31 -4.62 21.80
C ILE A 108 -12.68 -4.23 21.23
N TYR A 109 -12.77 -3.04 20.64
CA TYR A 109 -14.00 -2.57 20.01
C TYR A 109 -14.42 -3.47 18.84
N ARG A 110 -13.47 -3.95 18.04
CA ARG A 110 -13.72 -4.86 16.92
C ARG A 110 -14.16 -6.24 17.39
N ASP A 111 -13.39 -6.89 18.26
CA ASP A 111 -13.51 -8.31 18.57
C ASP A 111 -14.58 -8.59 19.64
N PHE A 112 -14.73 -7.70 20.62
CA PHE A 112 -15.68 -7.87 21.73
C PHE A 112 -16.93 -7.00 21.57
N GLY A 113 -16.81 -5.85 20.92
CA GLY A 113 -17.93 -4.93 20.70
C GLY A 113 -18.61 -5.07 19.33
N ASN A 114 -17.93 -5.65 18.34
CA ASN A 114 -18.33 -5.62 16.93
C ASN A 114 -18.70 -4.19 16.48
N VAL A 115 -18.00 -3.18 16.99
CA VAL A 115 -18.19 -1.77 16.65
C VAL A 115 -17.19 -1.42 15.55
N PRO A 116 -17.59 -0.73 14.48
CA PRO A 116 -16.64 -0.25 13.49
C PRO A 116 -15.87 0.98 13.94
N GLY A 117 -14.59 1.03 13.58
CA GLY A 117 -13.78 2.20 13.85
C GLY A 117 -12.68 2.43 12.83
N ILE A 118 -11.93 3.49 13.11
CA ILE A 118 -10.65 3.83 12.48
C ILE A 118 -9.62 3.93 13.60
N ASP A 119 -8.45 3.34 13.38
CA ASP A 119 -7.29 3.49 14.25
C ASP A 119 -6.23 4.37 13.57
N LEU A 120 -5.83 5.44 14.26
CA LEU A 120 -4.85 6.41 13.79
C LEU A 120 -3.65 6.43 14.71
N ALA A 121 -2.44 6.40 14.16
CA ALA A 121 -1.22 6.49 14.95
C ALA A 121 -0.22 7.52 14.40
N PHE A 122 0.42 8.27 15.29
CA PHE A 122 1.70 8.89 14.97
C PHE A 122 2.77 7.80 14.89
N ILE A 123 3.63 7.86 13.87
CA ILE A 123 4.64 6.82 13.61
C ILE A 123 6.06 7.37 13.43
N GLU A 124 6.22 8.70 13.32
CA GLU A 124 7.54 9.29 13.09
C GLU A 124 8.36 9.27 14.37
N ASN A 125 9.65 8.91 14.22
CA ASN A 125 10.59 8.81 15.32
C ASN A 125 10.16 7.83 16.43
N GLY A 126 9.63 6.67 16.06
CA GLY A 126 9.28 5.58 16.99
C GLY A 126 10.45 4.98 17.79
N TYR A 127 11.68 5.47 17.63
CA TYR A 127 12.84 5.01 18.41
C TYR A 127 12.70 5.28 19.92
N ILE A 128 11.98 6.34 20.27
CA ILE A 128 11.84 6.79 21.66
C ILE A 128 10.59 6.25 22.32
N TYR A 129 9.70 5.63 21.55
CA TYR A 129 8.48 4.97 22.00
C TYR A 129 8.77 3.88 23.04
N HIS A 130 7.95 3.80 24.10
CA HIS A 130 8.19 2.97 25.30
C HIS A 130 9.60 3.09 25.90
N THR A 131 10.22 4.27 25.83
CA THR A 131 11.48 4.54 26.53
C THR A 131 11.35 5.75 27.45
N LYS A 132 12.29 5.90 28.38
CA LYS A 132 12.39 7.10 29.23
C LYS A 132 12.59 8.41 28.45
N TYR A 133 12.85 8.34 27.16
CA TYR A 133 13.06 9.49 26.30
C TYR A 133 11.77 9.96 25.61
N ASP A 134 10.66 9.23 25.78
CA ASP A 134 9.33 9.67 25.38
C ASP A 134 8.87 10.77 26.34
N THR A 135 9.02 12.01 25.90
CA THR A 135 8.92 13.21 26.73
C THR A 135 8.15 14.28 25.96
N SER A 136 7.36 15.08 26.68
CA SER A 136 6.40 16.01 26.06
C SER A 136 7.05 17.06 25.16
N ASP A 137 8.30 17.46 25.44
CA ASP A 137 9.06 18.42 24.64
C ASP A 137 9.43 17.89 23.25
N ARG A 138 9.25 16.59 22.99
CA ARG A 138 9.54 15.97 21.70
C ARG A 138 8.33 15.82 20.80
N ILE A 139 7.14 16.10 21.32
CA ILE A 139 5.89 16.02 20.55
C ILE A 139 5.84 17.21 19.60
N LEU A 140 5.69 16.93 18.30
CA LEU A 140 5.66 17.97 17.28
C LEU A 140 4.29 18.69 17.30
N THR A 141 4.29 20.00 17.55
CA THR A 141 3.04 20.80 17.59
C THR A 141 2.27 20.74 16.26
N ASP A 142 2.98 20.75 15.13
CA ASP A 142 2.36 20.64 13.80
C ASP A 142 1.62 19.30 13.62
N SER A 143 2.15 18.21 14.19
CA SER A 143 1.48 16.91 14.19
C SER A 143 0.21 16.93 15.04
N ILE A 144 0.25 17.57 16.21
CA ILE A 144 -0.95 17.73 17.06
C ILE A 144 -2.01 18.55 16.33
N GLN A 145 -1.62 19.68 15.71
CA GLN A 145 -2.56 20.54 14.98
C GLN A 145 -3.21 19.80 13.82
N ARG A 146 -2.39 19.17 12.97
CA ARG A 146 -2.86 18.38 11.83
C ARG A 146 -3.83 17.27 12.24
N ALA A 147 -3.48 16.50 13.27
CA ALA A 147 -4.37 15.46 13.79
C ALA A 147 -5.66 16.06 14.35
N GLY A 148 -5.56 17.19 15.05
CA GLY A 148 -6.71 17.97 15.53
C GLY A 148 -7.67 18.35 14.41
N ASP A 149 -7.15 18.93 13.32
CA ASP A 149 -7.92 19.35 12.14
C ASP A 149 -8.66 18.15 11.52
N ASN A 150 -7.94 17.06 11.28
CA ASN A 150 -8.52 15.83 10.73
C ASN A 150 -9.57 15.22 11.63
N ILE A 151 -9.26 14.99 12.90
CA ILE A 151 -10.17 14.31 13.82
C ILE A 151 -11.41 15.18 14.08
N LEU A 152 -11.26 16.49 14.24
CA LEU A 152 -12.40 17.40 14.43
C LEU A 152 -13.32 17.40 13.22
N ALA A 153 -12.78 17.51 12.01
CA ALA A 153 -13.57 17.52 10.78
C ALA A 153 -14.32 16.19 10.56
N VAL A 154 -13.63 15.07 10.76
CA VAL A 154 -14.25 13.73 10.66
C VAL A 154 -15.32 13.54 11.75
N LEU A 155 -15.03 13.93 12.99
CA LEU A 155 -15.97 13.79 14.10
C LEU A 155 -17.25 14.62 13.88
N LYS A 156 -17.11 15.87 13.41
CA LYS A 156 -18.25 16.70 13.03
C LYS A 156 -19.08 16.03 11.94
N TYR A 157 -18.43 15.57 10.86
CA TYR A 157 -19.11 14.87 9.77
C TYR A 157 -19.89 13.65 10.28
N LEU A 158 -19.28 12.82 11.12
CA LEU A 158 -19.95 11.64 11.69
C LEU A 158 -21.12 12.01 12.59
N ALA A 159 -20.93 13.00 13.47
CA ALA A 159 -21.94 13.44 14.44
C ALA A 159 -23.16 14.14 13.80
N THR A 160 -23.05 14.59 12.55
CA THR A 160 -24.16 15.20 11.79
C THR A 160 -24.65 14.33 10.62
N SER A 161 -24.16 13.10 10.47
CA SER A 161 -24.47 12.25 9.32
C SER A 161 -25.57 11.25 9.61
N ASP A 162 -26.58 11.20 8.74
CA ASP A 162 -27.62 10.17 8.76
C ASP A 162 -27.05 8.75 8.55
N LYS A 163 -25.87 8.63 7.92
CA LYS A 163 -25.22 7.34 7.70
C LYS A 163 -24.78 6.69 9.01
N LEU A 164 -24.46 7.48 10.03
CA LEU A 164 -24.05 6.94 11.33
C LEU A 164 -25.23 6.23 12.03
N ALA A 165 -26.44 6.82 11.94
CA ALA A 165 -27.66 6.19 12.47
C ALA A 165 -27.96 4.85 11.79
N LYS A 166 -27.66 4.74 10.50
CA LYS A 166 -27.88 3.56 9.65
C LYS A 166 -26.59 2.77 9.39
N SER A 167 -25.58 2.87 10.26
CA SER A 167 -24.24 2.34 9.99
C SER A 167 -24.23 0.85 9.64
N LEU A 168 -25.16 0.07 10.21
CA LEU A 168 -25.36 -1.35 9.92
C LEU A 168 -25.79 -1.63 8.47
N GLU A 169 -26.59 -0.75 7.86
CA GLU A 169 -27.00 -0.88 6.45
C GLU A 169 -25.82 -0.66 5.50
N TYR A 170 -24.80 0.08 5.97
CA TYR A 170 -23.62 0.39 5.18
C TYR A 170 -22.46 -0.61 5.36
N ARG A 171 -22.70 -1.74 6.04
CA ARG A 171 -21.73 -2.84 6.15
C ARG A 171 -21.60 -3.62 4.85
N HIS A 172 -20.71 -3.16 3.96
CA HIS A 172 -20.50 -3.77 2.64
C HIS A 172 -19.13 -4.45 2.49
N GLY A 173 -18.60 -5.01 3.57
CA GLY A 173 -17.33 -5.74 3.60
C GLY A 173 -16.10 -4.84 3.63
N ASN A 174 -14.95 -5.40 3.28
CA ASN A 174 -13.66 -4.73 3.41
C ASN A 174 -13.45 -3.62 2.36
N VAL A 175 -12.58 -2.66 2.70
CA VAL A 175 -12.13 -1.58 1.82
C VAL A 175 -10.64 -1.65 1.59
N VAL A 176 -10.24 -1.35 0.36
CA VAL A 176 -8.85 -1.03 0.04
C VAL A 176 -8.71 0.47 0.08
N PHE A 177 -7.75 0.96 0.86
CA PHE A 177 -7.47 2.38 0.98
C PHE A 177 -5.96 2.64 1.04
N PHE A 178 -5.49 3.68 0.36
CA PHE A 178 -4.09 4.05 0.42
C PHE A 178 -3.88 5.49 -0.05
N ASP A 179 -2.88 6.12 0.54
CA ASP A 179 -2.35 7.40 0.11
C ASP A 179 -1.57 7.27 -1.21
N VAL A 180 -1.77 8.23 -2.11
CA VAL A 180 -1.06 8.35 -3.38
C VAL A 180 -0.05 9.48 -3.29
N PHE A 181 1.19 9.14 -2.88
CA PHE A 181 2.33 10.06 -2.78
C PHE A 181 2.10 11.33 -1.93
N GLY A 182 1.19 11.27 -0.96
CA GLY A 182 0.79 12.39 -0.12
C GLY A 182 -0.16 13.39 -0.78
N LEU A 183 -0.68 13.08 -1.97
CA LEU A 183 -1.55 13.97 -2.74
C LEU A 183 -3.03 13.80 -2.37
N PHE A 184 -3.49 12.55 -2.29
CA PHE A 184 -4.85 12.20 -1.92
C PHE A 184 -4.93 10.72 -1.51
N VAL A 185 -5.97 10.36 -0.77
CA VAL A 185 -6.26 8.96 -0.43
C VAL A 185 -7.30 8.40 -1.38
N LEU A 186 -6.99 7.25 -1.98
CA LEU A 186 -7.95 6.46 -2.74
C LEU A 186 -8.60 5.44 -1.80
N ALA A 187 -9.93 5.29 -1.86
CA ALA A 187 -10.66 4.26 -1.11
C ALA A 187 -11.76 3.62 -1.97
N TYR A 188 -11.79 2.30 -2.05
CA TYR A 188 -12.81 1.56 -2.79
C TYR A 188 -13.13 0.19 -2.16
N PRO A 189 -14.34 -0.36 -2.36
CA PRO A 189 -14.70 -1.67 -1.83
C PRO A 189 -13.78 -2.78 -2.35
N ALA A 190 -13.35 -3.71 -1.50
CA ALA A 190 -12.43 -4.79 -1.86
C ALA A 190 -12.92 -5.62 -3.07
N ARG A 191 -14.24 -5.80 -3.21
CA ARG A 191 -14.86 -6.45 -4.38
C ARG A 191 -14.47 -5.83 -5.71
N VAL A 192 -14.31 -4.50 -5.77
CA VAL A 192 -13.89 -3.79 -6.99
C VAL A 192 -12.44 -4.15 -7.32
N GLY A 193 -11.58 -4.20 -6.29
CA GLY A 193 -10.21 -4.68 -6.43
C GLY A 193 -10.14 -6.12 -6.94
N THR A 194 -10.97 -7.02 -6.39
CA THR A 194 -11.08 -8.41 -6.88
C THR A 194 -11.49 -8.47 -8.35
N ILE A 195 -12.51 -7.72 -8.75
CA ILE A 195 -12.97 -7.67 -10.16
C ILE A 195 -11.84 -7.17 -11.06
N MET A 196 -11.16 -6.08 -10.69
CA MET A 196 -10.03 -5.55 -11.46
C MET A 196 -8.90 -6.59 -11.59
N ASN A 197 -8.55 -7.26 -10.49
CA ASN A 197 -7.53 -8.32 -10.50
C ASN A 197 -7.93 -9.49 -11.41
N CYS A 198 -9.19 -9.93 -11.37
CA CYS A 198 -9.70 -10.99 -12.24
C CYS A 198 -9.67 -10.58 -13.73
N ILE A 199 -10.06 -9.34 -14.05
CA ILE A 199 -10.01 -8.82 -15.43
C ILE A 199 -8.56 -8.79 -15.94
N ILE A 200 -7.63 -8.25 -15.15
CA ILE A 200 -6.21 -8.18 -15.51
C ILE A 200 -5.64 -9.59 -15.71
N ALA A 201 -5.96 -10.52 -14.80
CA ALA A 201 -5.55 -11.92 -14.92
C ALA A 201 -6.13 -12.59 -16.18
N ALA A 202 -7.39 -12.34 -16.51
CA ALA A 202 -8.03 -12.85 -17.72
C ALA A 202 -7.39 -12.29 -18.99
N ILE A 203 -7.11 -10.97 -19.04
CA ILE A 203 -6.41 -10.33 -20.16
C ILE A 203 -5.01 -10.94 -20.33
N ALA A 204 -4.27 -11.10 -19.23
CA ALA A 204 -2.95 -11.72 -19.24
C ALA A 204 -3.02 -13.17 -19.75
N LEU A 205 -3.98 -13.96 -19.26
CA LEU A 205 -4.18 -15.35 -19.70
C LEU A 205 -4.56 -15.43 -21.18
N LEU A 206 -5.45 -14.57 -21.67
CA LEU A 206 -5.83 -14.51 -23.09
C LEU A 206 -4.64 -14.13 -23.98
N TYR A 207 -3.83 -13.16 -23.56
CA TYR A 207 -2.61 -12.78 -24.26
C TYR A 207 -1.61 -13.95 -24.32
N LEU A 208 -1.38 -14.64 -23.20
CA LEU A 208 -0.51 -15.80 -23.14
C LEU A 208 -1.04 -16.97 -23.99
N SER A 209 -2.35 -17.23 -23.94
CA SER A 209 -3.00 -18.32 -24.68
C SER A 209 -2.91 -18.11 -26.20
N LYS A 210 -3.11 -16.88 -26.69
CA LYS A 210 -2.90 -16.54 -28.11
C LYS A 210 -1.47 -16.83 -28.58
N ASN A 211 -0.48 -16.74 -27.70
CA ASN A 211 0.91 -17.03 -28.03
C ASN A 211 1.22 -18.55 -28.06
N VAL A 212 0.39 -19.36 -27.39
CA VAL A 212 0.49 -20.83 -27.35
C VAL A 212 -0.29 -21.51 -28.48
N LEU A 213 -1.41 -20.92 -28.95
CA LEU A 213 -2.21 -21.43 -30.08
C LEU A 213 -1.54 -21.26 -31.47
N GLN A 214 -0.32 -20.72 -31.52
CA GLN A 214 0.47 -20.62 -32.75
C GLN A 214 1.07 -21.98 -33.15
N PRO A 215 1.52 -22.20 -34.41
CA PRO A 215 2.11 -23.47 -34.84
C PRO A 215 3.15 -23.98 -33.84
N LYS A 216 3.22 -25.30 -33.59
CA LYS A 216 4.04 -25.92 -32.52
C LYS A 216 5.44 -25.31 -32.38
N THR A 217 6.14 -25.07 -33.49
CA THR A 217 7.49 -24.46 -33.52
C THR A 217 7.52 -23.03 -32.95
N ARG A 218 6.50 -22.22 -33.24
CA ARG A 218 6.37 -20.84 -32.78
C ARG A 218 5.90 -20.77 -31.33
N ALA A 219 5.00 -21.67 -30.92
CA ALA A 219 4.58 -21.80 -29.53
C ALA A 219 5.74 -22.17 -28.59
N ILE A 220 6.58 -23.14 -28.97
CA ILE A 220 7.78 -23.54 -28.19
C ILE A 220 8.76 -22.35 -28.04
N ASN A 221 8.99 -21.59 -29.11
CA ASN A 221 9.86 -20.42 -29.05
C ASN A 221 9.28 -19.29 -28.18
N ASN A 222 7.97 -19.06 -28.21
CA ASN A 222 7.30 -18.09 -27.35
C ASN A 222 7.38 -18.50 -25.88
N LEU A 223 7.16 -19.79 -25.58
CA LEU A 223 7.26 -20.32 -24.22
C LEU A 223 8.69 -20.21 -23.66
N LYS A 224 9.71 -20.50 -24.47
CA LYS A 224 11.12 -20.28 -24.09
C LYS A 224 11.39 -18.82 -23.75
N LYS A 225 10.94 -17.88 -24.60
CA LYS A 225 11.11 -16.43 -24.34
C LYS A 225 10.41 -15.99 -23.06
N PHE A 226 9.19 -16.47 -22.82
CA PHE A 226 8.44 -16.18 -21.61
C PHE A 226 9.16 -16.75 -20.37
N SER A 227 9.59 -18.01 -20.42
CA SER A 227 10.32 -18.65 -19.33
C SER A 227 11.65 -17.94 -19.03
N THR A 228 12.39 -17.52 -20.06
CA THR A 228 13.61 -16.71 -19.90
C THR A 228 13.31 -15.34 -19.29
N ALA A 229 12.28 -14.63 -19.78
CA ALA A 229 11.90 -13.33 -19.24
C ALA A 229 11.46 -13.44 -17.77
N PHE A 230 10.61 -14.43 -17.45
CA PHE A 230 10.18 -14.73 -16.09
C PHE A 230 11.37 -15.05 -15.17
N GLY A 231 12.29 -15.92 -15.62
CA GLY A 231 13.50 -16.26 -14.89
C GLY A 231 14.42 -15.06 -14.65
N LEU A 232 14.57 -14.18 -15.64
CA LEU A 232 15.34 -12.94 -15.51
C LEU A 232 14.70 -11.95 -14.52
N THR A 233 13.38 -11.80 -14.57
CA THR A 233 12.64 -10.98 -13.60
C THR A 233 12.83 -11.52 -12.19
N LEU A 234 12.65 -12.83 -11.97
CA LEU A 234 12.84 -13.44 -10.66
C LEU A 234 14.29 -13.30 -10.16
N LEU A 235 15.26 -13.54 -11.04
CA LEU A 235 16.68 -13.34 -10.72
C LEU A 235 16.96 -11.88 -10.33
N SER A 236 16.35 -10.92 -11.03
CA SER A 236 16.50 -9.49 -10.71
C SER A 236 15.95 -9.17 -9.32
N TRP A 237 14.80 -9.73 -8.95
CA TRP A 237 14.17 -9.54 -7.64
C TRP A 237 15.02 -10.15 -6.51
N ILE A 238 15.49 -11.39 -6.68
CA ILE A 238 16.38 -12.04 -5.72
C ILE A 238 17.67 -11.23 -5.57
N SER A 239 18.25 -10.78 -6.67
CA SER A 239 19.49 -10.00 -6.65
C SER A 239 19.32 -8.64 -5.97
N ALA A 240 18.18 -7.97 -6.21
CA ALA A 240 17.83 -6.72 -5.54
C ALA A 240 17.64 -6.95 -4.03
N LEU A 241 16.91 -7.99 -3.63
CA LEU A 241 16.71 -8.35 -2.23
C LEU A 241 18.05 -8.61 -1.51
N VAL A 242 18.92 -9.43 -2.09
CA VAL A 242 20.26 -9.70 -1.54
C VAL A 242 21.07 -8.41 -1.39
N THR A 243 20.99 -7.51 -2.37
CA THR A 243 21.69 -6.21 -2.32
C THR A 243 21.15 -5.35 -1.18
N VAL A 244 19.83 -5.25 -1.03
CA VAL A 244 19.18 -4.51 0.07
C VAL A 244 19.57 -5.10 1.43
N LEU A 245 19.61 -6.43 1.56
CA LEU A 245 20.04 -7.10 2.80
C LEU A 245 21.51 -6.80 3.12
N ILE A 246 22.40 -6.78 2.12
CA ILE A 246 23.81 -6.39 2.32
C ILE A 246 23.90 -4.95 2.84
N VAL A 247 23.14 -4.02 2.26
CA VAL A 247 23.07 -2.63 2.73
C VAL A 247 22.55 -2.58 4.16
N ALA A 248 21.46 -3.30 4.47
CA ALA A 248 20.89 -3.35 5.81
C ALA A 248 21.86 -3.90 6.86
N VAL A 249 22.60 -4.96 6.54
CA VAL A 249 23.64 -5.52 7.40
C VAL A 249 24.76 -4.50 7.60
N PHE A 250 25.24 -3.85 6.53
CA PHE A 250 26.28 -2.83 6.64
C PHE A 250 25.85 -1.66 7.54
N ILE A 251 24.64 -1.13 7.35
CA ILE A 251 24.07 -0.05 8.16
C ILE A 251 23.92 -0.50 9.63
N SER A 252 23.61 -1.77 9.87
CA SER A 252 23.54 -2.34 11.22
C SER A 252 24.92 -2.45 11.87
N LEU A 253 25.95 -2.88 11.13
CA LEU A 253 27.33 -3.01 11.63
C LEU A 253 27.95 -1.67 12.02
N ILE A 254 27.57 -0.57 11.36
CA ILE A 254 28.01 0.79 11.73
C ILE A 254 27.16 1.42 12.86
N GLY A 255 26.25 0.66 13.47
CA GLY A 255 25.39 1.12 14.58
C GLY A 255 24.30 2.09 14.15
N ARG A 256 23.84 2.04 12.88
CA ARG A 256 22.85 2.95 12.31
C ARG A 256 21.59 2.24 11.80
N SER A 257 21.33 0.99 12.23
CA SER A 257 20.22 0.14 11.75
C SER A 257 18.85 0.82 11.74
N LEU A 258 18.59 1.75 12.67
CA LEU A 258 17.30 2.43 12.86
C LEU A 258 17.31 3.90 12.39
N SER A 259 18.34 4.36 11.68
CA SER A 259 18.46 5.79 11.30
C SER A 259 17.31 6.33 10.43
N TRP A 260 16.52 5.44 9.84
CA TRP A 260 15.37 5.76 9.00
C TRP A 260 14.04 5.90 9.75
N TYR A 261 13.98 5.54 11.05
CA TYR A 261 12.75 5.70 11.87
C TYR A 261 12.37 7.17 12.09
N THR A 262 13.38 8.05 12.16
CA THR A 262 13.15 9.50 12.27
C THR A 262 12.80 10.11 10.92
N HIS A 263 13.35 9.57 9.82
CA HIS A 263 13.22 10.16 8.49
C HIS A 263 13.03 9.07 7.43
N PHE A 264 11.77 8.82 7.06
CA PHE A 264 11.41 7.75 6.13
C PHE A 264 12.11 7.85 4.76
N TYR A 265 12.37 9.06 4.27
CA TYR A 265 13.07 9.27 2.99
C TYR A 265 14.46 8.64 2.96
N VAL A 266 15.11 8.48 4.13
CA VAL A 266 16.41 7.80 4.24
C VAL A 266 16.30 6.33 3.82
N SER A 267 15.19 5.65 4.16
CA SER A 267 14.95 4.27 3.69
C SER A 267 14.82 4.20 2.17
N VAL A 268 14.11 5.16 1.57
CA VAL A 268 13.94 5.22 0.10
C VAL A 268 15.30 5.46 -0.57
N SER A 269 16.10 6.39 -0.05
CA SER A 269 17.43 6.66 -0.57
C SER A 269 18.39 5.48 -0.41
N LEU A 270 18.44 4.83 0.75
CA LEU A 270 19.37 3.73 1.02
C LEU A 270 18.96 2.44 0.28
N TYR A 271 17.74 1.98 0.51
CA TYR A 271 17.29 0.67 0.06
C TYR A 271 16.65 0.74 -1.34
N GLY A 272 15.87 1.79 -1.60
CA GLY A 272 15.18 1.97 -2.88
C GLY A 272 16.16 2.17 -4.04
N THR A 273 17.16 3.05 -3.89
CA THR A 273 18.15 3.27 -4.95
C THR A 273 19.01 2.04 -5.21
N ALA A 274 19.42 1.31 -4.16
CA ALA A 274 20.19 0.07 -4.28
C ALA A 274 19.40 -1.02 -5.02
N ALA A 275 18.12 -1.20 -4.68
CA ALA A 275 17.24 -2.12 -5.38
C ALA A 275 17.07 -1.74 -6.86
N THR A 276 16.74 -0.48 -7.16
CA THR A 276 16.55 0.00 -8.54
C THR A 276 17.82 -0.12 -9.37
N ALA A 277 18.98 0.27 -8.82
CA ALA A 277 20.26 0.12 -9.50
C ALA A 277 20.54 -1.35 -9.84
N LYS A 278 20.21 -2.28 -8.93
CA LYS A 278 20.40 -3.71 -9.16
C LYS A 278 19.45 -4.27 -10.21
N LEU A 279 18.18 -3.87 -10.19
CA LEU A 279 17.20 -4.24 -11.20
C LEU A 279 17.64 -3.78 -12.60
N ILE A 280 18.08 -2.52 -12.74
CA ILE A 280 18.58 -1.96 -13.99
C ILE A 280 19.83 -2.73 -14.46
N LEU A 281 20.77 -3.01 -13.55
CA LEU A 281 22.00 -3.73 -13.87
C LEU A 281 21.70 -5.14 -14.42
N VAL A 282 20.85 -5.93 -13.76
CA VAL A 282 20.51 -7.29 -14.19
C VAL A 282 19.89 -7.28 -15.58
N HIS A 283 18.94 -6.38 -15.84
CA HIS A 283 18.30 -6.27 -17.15
C HIS A 283 19.24 -5.73 -18.24
N THR A 284 20.16 -4.82 -17.89
CA THR A 284 21.19 -4.31 -18.81
C THR A 284 22.18 -5.42 -19.20
N LEU A 285 22.61 -6.23 -18.23
CA LEU A 285 23.47 -7.38 -18.48
C LEU A 285 22.74 -8.45 -19.31
N ALA A 286 21.48 -8.75 -18.99
CA ALA A 286 20.67 -9.66 -19.78
C ALA A 286 20.51 -9.18 -21.23
N LYS A 287 20.26 -7.87 -21.45
CA LYS A 287 20.23 -7.26 -22.79
C LYS A 287 21.56 -7.44 -23.52
N LYS A 288 22.68 -7.18 -22.84
CA LYS A 288 24.03 -7.24 -23.43
C LYS A 288 24.48 -8.66 -23.76
N PHE A 289 24.24 -9.63 -22.87
CA PHE A 289 24.81 -10.98 -22.96
C PHE A 289 23.83 -12.03 -23.49
N TYR A 290 22.53 -11.85 -23.29
CA TYR A 290 21.52 -12.81 -23.72
C TYR A 290 20.84 -12.39 -25.02
N TYR A 291 20.30 -11.16 -25.07
CA TYR A 291 19.49 -10.72 -26.21
C TYR A 291 20.33 -10.23 -27.39
N LYS A 292 21.41 -9.46 -27.17
CA LYS A 292 22.25 -8.92 -28.26
C LYS A 292 22.98 -10.01 -29.06
N PRO A 293 23.63 -11.03 -28.45
CA PRO A 293 24.27 -12.11 -29.19
C PRO A 293 23.25 -13.03 -29.88
N PHE A 294 22.09 -13.25 -29.27
CA PHE A 294 20.99 -14.01 -29.88
C PHE A 294 20.46 -13.32 -31.16
N ILE A 295 20.29 -12.00 -31.13
CA ILE A 295 19.88 -11.21 -32.31
C ILE A 295 20.98 -11.24 -33.38
N GLN A 296 22.24 -11.08 -33.00
CA GLN A 296 23.37 -11.14 -33.95
C GLN A 296 23.57 -12.55 -34.54
N ALA A 297 23.29 -13.61 -33.80
CA ALA A 297 23.34 -14.99 -34.28
C ALA A 297 22.16 -15.30 -35.23
N LEU A 298 20.97 -14.76 -34.97
CA LEU A 298 19.83 -14.83 -35.90
C LEU A 298 20.11 -14.09 -37.21
N ASP A 299 20.74 -12.91 -37.15
CA ASP A 299 21.12 -12.14 -38.34
C ASP A 299 22.24 -12.83 -39.15
N LYS A 300 23.17 -13.54 -38.48
CA LYS A 300 24.25 -14.31 -39.15
C LYS A 300 23.82 -15.70 -39.63
N GLY A 301 22.78 -16.29 -39.05
CA GLY A 301 22.30 -17.65 -39.33
C GLY A 301 21.30 -17.78 -40.48
N ASN A 302 21.03 -16.72 -41.25
CA ASN A 302 20.05 -16.77 -42.34
C ASN A 302 20.43 -15.90 -43.56
N PHE A 303 21.67 -16.02 -44.02
CA PHE A 303 22.14 -15.47 -45.29
C PHE A 303 22.79 -16.53 -46.21
N GLY A 304 22.27 -17.76 -46.16
CA GLY A 304 22.64 -18.81 -47.11
C GLY A 304 21.45 -19.75 -47.30
N ASN A 305 20.79 -19.65 -48.45
CA ASN A 305 19.64 -20.44 -48.93
C ASN A 305 18.26 -19.81 -48.77
N LEU A 306 18.06 -18.65 -49.38
CA LEU A 306 16.87 -18.45 -50.23
C LEU A 306 17.34 -17.75 -51.51
N ILE A 307 17.83 -18.57 -52.42
CA ILE A 307 18.05 -18.21 -53.82
C ILE A 307 16.71 -17.69 -54.35
N CYS A 308 16.72 -16.41 -54.74
CA CYS A 308 15.67 -15.80 -55.53
C CYS A 308 15.40 -16.66 -56.77
N GLN A 309 14.24 -17.29 -56.86
CA GLN A 309 13.69 -17.64 -58.17
C GLN A 309 12.94 -16.43 -58.74
N PRO A 310 13.12 -16.10 -60.02
CA PRO A 310 12.55 -14.90 -60.61
C PRO A 310 11.06 -15.12 -60.89
N SER A 311 10.20 -14.34 -60.24
CA SER A 311 8.78 -14.20 -60.60
C SER A 311 8.36 -12.74 -60.41
N PRO A 312 7.59 -12.15 -61.35
CA PRO A 312 7.44 -10.71 -61.47
C PRO A 312 6.37 -10.17 -60.51
N THR A 313 6.65 -10.11 -59.21
CA THR A 313 5.87 -9.28 -58.25
C THR A 313 6.72 -8.91 -57.03
N LEU A 314 7.77 -8.13 -57.26
CA LEU A 314 8.73 -7.70 -56.24
C LEU A 314 8.24 -6.49 -55.41
N SER A 315 7.16 -6.64 -54.65
CA SER A 315 6.67 -5.60 -53.72
C SER A 315 6.47 -6.06 -52.26
N LYS A 316 6.43 -7.38 -51.99
CA LYS A 316 6.07 -7.88 -50.65
C LYS A 316 7.24 -8.18 -49.70
N CYS A 317 8.48 -8.33 -50.17
CA CYS A 317 9.60 -8.71 -49.29
C CYS A 317 10.14 -7.58 -48.38
N LEU A 318 10.01 -6.30 -48.75
CA LEU A 318 10.55 -5.20 -47.94
C LEU A 318 9.71 -4.86 -46.70
N LYS A 319 8.42 -5.22 -46.67
CA LYS A 319 7.52 -4.81 -45.58
C LYS A 319 7.71 -5.58 -44.27
N LEU A 320 8.22 -6.82 -44.30
CA LEU A 320 8.38 -7.62 -43.07
C LEU A 320 9.61 -7.21 -42.24
N LYS A 321 10.68 -6.75 -42.91
CA LYS A 321 11.94 -6.35 -42.28
C LYS A 321 11.80 -5.06 -41.48
N ASN A 322 11.00 -4.12 -41.98
CA ASN A 322 10.68 -2.87 -41.28
C ASN A 322 9.67 -3.06 -40.15
N LEU A 323 8.71 -3.99 -40.29
CA LEU A 323 7.74 -4.27 -39.22
C LEU A 323 8.39 -4.88 -37.96
N LEU A 324 9.37 -5.78 -38.13
CA LEU A 324 10.07 -6.42 -37.01
C LEU A 324 11.04 -5.45 -36.31
N ARG A 325 11.58 -4.47 -37.03
CA ARG A 325 12.43 -3.41 -36.46
C ARG A 325 11.60 -2.40 -35.66
N TYR A 326 10.39 -2.09 -36.11
CA TYR A 326 9.49 -1.15 -35.43
C TYR A 326 8.91 -1.74 -34.13
N TYR A 327 8.41 -2.99 -34.16
CA TYR A 327 7.74 -3.60 -32.99
C TYR A 327 8.66 -3.83 -31.77
N PHE A 328 9.97 -3.99 -31.95
CA PHE A 328 10.90 -4.23 -30.84
C PHE A 328 11.58 -2.98 -30.28
N VAL A 329 11.57 -1.87 -31.03
CA VAL A 329 12.18 -0.60 -30.58
C VAL A 329 11.20 0.21 -29.74
N GLU A 330 9.90 0.22 -30.06
CA GLU A 330 8.91 1.02 -29.31
C GLU A 330 8.43 0.37 -28.00
N THR A 331 8.58 -0.94 -27.81
CA THR A 331 8.07 -1.61 -26.59
C THR A 331 9.06 -1.55 -25.41
N TYR A 332 10.34 -1.21 -25.64
CA TYR A 332 11.40 -1.20 -24.62
C TYR A 332 12.46 -0.10 -24.85
N GLY A 333 12.02 1.03 -25.44
CA GLY A 333 12.81 2.24 -25.60
C GLY A 333 12.96 2.99 -24.29
#